data_AF-A0A1L6JBA2-F1
#
_entry.id   AF-A0A1L6JBA2-F1
#
_cell.length_a   1.000
_cell.length_b   1.000
_cell.length_c   1.000
_cell.angle_alpha   90.00
_cell.angle_beta   90.00
_cell.angle_gamma   90.00
#
_symmetry.space_group_name_H-M   'P 1'
#
loop_
_entity.id
_entity.type
_entity.pdbx_description
1 polymer ?
#
loop_
_entity_poly.entity_id
_entity_poly.type
_entity_poly.pdbx_seq_one_letter_code
_entity_poly.pdbx_strand_id
1 'polypeptide(L)'
;MTQVTLDGRLRLAIELALTECADAERALQQENEGRRLGMSGAEIDAARRGHGFDVQVCRALALAAASQSSTCRSVERNRALRAGLPERVCREIEQLAERFAPLSSKE
;
A
#
# COMPACT_ATOMS: atom_id res chain seq x y z
N MET A 1 13.20 17.93 5.94
CA MET A 1 12.31 16.77 6.20
C MET A 1 11.44 16.61 4.98
N THR A 2 11.58 15.52 4.23
CA THR A 2 10.72 15.20 3.08
C THR A 2 9.30 14.96 3.58
N GLN A 3 8.35 15.69 3.04
CA GLN A 3 6.94 15.56 3.42
C GLN A 3 6.39 14.30 2.74
N VAL A 4 6.14 13.26 3.53
CA VAL A 4 5.48 12.05 3.03
C VAL A 4 4.05 12.40 2.66
N THR A 5 3.67 12.09 1.44
CA THR A 5 2.30 12.24 0.94
C THR A 5 1.86 10.93 0.30
N LEU A 6 0.55 10.69 0.24
CA LEU A 6 0.00 9.59 -0.54
C LEU A 6 0.04 9.96 -2.04
N ASP A 7 1.25 10.07 -2.58
CA ASP A 7 1.48 10.36 -3.98
C ASP A 7 1.15 9.15 -4.88
N GLY A 8 1.28 9.32 -6.19
CA GLY A 8 1.00 8.25 -7.15
C GLY A 8 1.81 6.98 -6.90
N ARG A 9 3.08 7.10 -6.48
CA ARG A 9 3.97 5.95 -6.24
C ARG A 9 3.54 5.18 -5.00
N LEU A 10 3.34 5.87 -3.88
CA LEU A 10 2.95 5.23 -2.62
C LEU A 10 1.56 4.61 -2.75
N ARG A 11 0.65 5.30 -3.45
CA ARG A 11 -0.68 4.78 -3.74
C ARG A 11 -0.60 3.50 -4.58
N LEU A 12 0.14 3.51 -5.69
CA LEU A 12 0.28 2.32 -6.53
C LEU A 12 0.94 1.16 -5.77
N ALA A 13 1.96 1.44 -4.94
CA ALA A 13 2.59 0.42 -4.11
C ALA A 13 1.60 -0.27 -3.16
N ILE A 14 0.70 0.50 -2.55
CA ILE A 14 -0.37 -0.06 -1.72
C ILE A 14 -1.36 -0.87 -2.57
N GLU A 15 -1.78 -0.35 -3.72
CA GLU A 15 -2.69 -1.07 -4.62
C GLU A 15 -2.09 -2.41 -5.11
N LEU A 16 -0.79 -2.44 -5.39
CA LEU A 16 -0.03 -3.64 -5.73
C LEU A 16 0.00 -4.65 -4.58
N ALA A 17 0.20 -4.19 -3.34
CA ALA A 17 0.25 -5.06 -2.17
C ALA A 17 -1.13 -5.63 -1.76
N LEU A 18 -2.21 -4.90 -2.04
CA LEU A 18 -3.57 -5.31 -1.70
C LEU A 18 -4.27 -6.11 -2.81
N THR A 19 -3.75 -6.09 -4.04
CA THR A 19 -4.33 -6.81 -5.17
C THR A 19 -3.61 -8.14 -5.39
N GLU A 20 -4.29 -9.26 -5.14
CA GLU A 20 -3.86 -10.53 -5.72
C GLU A 20 -4.13 -10.52 -7.23
N CYS A 21 -3.06 -10.43 -8.02
CA CYS A 21 -3.18 -10.37 -9.47
C CYS A 21 -3.09 -11.77 -10.07
N ALA A 22 -4.24 -12.45 -10.18
CA ALA A 22 -4.34 -13.71 -10.92
C ALA A 22 -4.37 -13.49 -12.46
N ASP A 23 -4.62 -12.26 -12.90
CA ASP A 23 -4.81 -11.88 -14.30
C ASP A 23 -3.55 -11.20 -14.88
N ALA A 24 -3.06 -11.72 -16.00
CA ALA A 24 -1.84 -11.25 -16.65
C ALA A 24 -1.98 -9.84 -17.28
N GLU A 25 -3.17 -9.47 -17.77
CA GLU A 25 -3.42 -8.17 -18.38
C GLU A 25 -3.43 -7.08 -17.30
N ARG A 26 -4.08 -7.34 -16.17
CA ARG A 26 -4.06 -6.43 -15.02
C ARG A 26 -2.65 -6.29 -14.43
N ALA A 27 -1.87 -7.38 -14.40
CA ALA A 27 -0.48 -7.32 -13.96
C ALA A 27 0.36 -6.42 -14.87
N LEU A 28 0.17 -6.51 -16.19
CA LEU A 28 0.85 -5.66 -17.18
C LEU A 28 0.43 -4.18 -17.07
N GLN A 29 -0.85 -3.90 -16.83
CA GLN A 29 -1.33 -2.52 -16.62
C GLN A 29 -0.68 -1.88 -15.40
N GLN A 30 -0.61 -2.61 -14.28
CA GLN A 30 0.06 -2.14 -13.07
C GLN A 30 1.57 -1.93 -13.27
N GLU A 31 2.23 -2.81 -14.03
CA GLU A 31 3.64 -2.67 -14.41
C GLU A 31 3.87 -1.39 -15.23
N ASN A 32 3.03 -1.14 -16.24
CA ASN A 32 3.10 0.04 -17.10
C ASN A 32 2.87 1.33 -16.30
N GLU A 33 1.90 1.34 -15.39
CA GLU A 33 1.64 2.49 -14.51
C GLU A 33 2.80 2.73 -13.55
N GLY A 34 3.39 1.67 -12.97
CA GLY A 34 4.57 1.78 -12.11
C GLY A 34 5.76 2.40 -12.84
N ARG A 35 6.03 1.95 -14.07
CA ARG A 35 7.07 2.54 -14.91
C ARG A 35 6.79 4.01 -15.24
N ARG A 36 5.54 4.37 -15.52
CA ARG A 36 5.14 5.78 -15.75
C ARG A 36 5.38 6.67 -14.53
N LEU A 37 5.26 6.12 -13.33
CA LEU A 37 5.55 6.78 -12.05
C LEU A 37 7.04 6.72 -11.66
N GLY A 38 7.90 6.17 -12.53
CA GLY A 38 9.34 6.06 -12.31
C GLY A 38 9.74 4.99 -11.29
N MET A 39 8.88 3.99 -11.06
CA MET A 39 9.24 2.81 -10.29
C MET A 39 10.02 1.83 -11.16
N SER A 40 11.03 1.20 -10.58
CA SER A 40 11.72 0.06 -11.18
C SER A 40 10.86 -1.21 -11.07
N GLY A 41 11.14 -2.20 -11.94
CA GLY A 41 10.51 -3.53 -11.82
C GLY A 41 10.71 -4.15 -10.44
N ALA A 42 11.89 -3.96 -9.83
CA ALA A 42 12.16 -4.44 -8.48
C ALA A 42 11.30 -3.77 -7.40
N GLU A 43 11.00 -2.47 -7.53
CA GLU A 43 10.07 -1.77 -6.63
C GLU A 43 8.63 -2.26 -6.78
N ILE A 44 8.21 -2.53 -8.03
CA ILE A 44 6.88 -3.08 -8.32
C ILE A 44 6.76 -4.49 -7.73
N ASP A 45 7.74 -5.36 -7.97
CA ASP A 45 7.78 -6.72 -7.45
C ASP A 45 7.84 -6.76 -5.92
N ALA A 46 8.61 -5.87 -5.30
CA ALA A 46 8.67 -5.73 -3.85
C ALA A 46 7.29 -5.31 -3.31
N ALA A 47 6.65 -4.31 -3.91
CA ALA A 47 5.34 -3.83 -3.48
C ALA A 47 4.26 -4.93 -3.58
N ARG A 48 4.26 -5.73 -4.65
CA ARG A 48 3.36 -6.91 -4.78
C ARG A 48 3.50 -7.91 -3.63
N ARG A 49 4.71 -8.03 -3.07
CA ARG A 49 5.00 -8.91 -1.93
C ARG A 49 4.78 -8.23 -0.58
N GLY A 50 4.25 -7.01 -0.55
CA GLY A 50 4.07 -6.22 0.67
C GLY A 50 5.36 -5.65 1.24
N HIS A 51 6.40 -5.49 0.41
CA HIS A 51 7.71 -4.97 0.79
C HIS A 51 8.02 -3.64 0.10
N GLY A 52 8.95 -2.87 0.68
CA GLY A 52 9.45 -1.62 0.11
C GLY A 52 10.92 -1.42 0.44
N PHE A 53 11.56 -0.49 -0.29
CA PHE A 53 12.98 -0.16 -0.08
C PHE A 53 13.19 0.97 0.94
N ASP A 54 12.12 1.67 1.32
CA ASP A 54 12.14 2.73 2.33
C ASP A 54 11.26 2.35 3.54
N VAL A 55 11.67 2.77 4.73
CA VAL A 55 10.98 2.45 5.99
C VAL A 55 9.55 2.97 5.99
N GLN A 56 9.30 4.15 5.43
CA GLN A 56 7.96 4.75 5.37
C GLN A 56 7.06 3.97 4.43
N VAL A 57 7.59 3.52 3.28
CA VAL A 57 6.87 2.63 2.35
C VAL A 57 6.53 1.31 3.05
N CYS A 58 7.49 0.66 3.71
CA CYS A 58 7.24 -0.57 4.45
C CYS A 58 6.15 -0.41 5.52
N ARG A 59 6.14 0.71 6.24
CA ARG A 59 5.10 0.99 7.24
C ARG A 59 3.75 1.32 6.63
N ALA A 60 3.71 1.99 5.48
CA ALA A 60 2.48 2.22 4.73
C ALA A 60 1.85 0.91 4.27
N LEU A 61 2.65 0.00 3.71
CA LEU A 61 2.19 -1.31 3.24
C LEU A 61 1.71 -2.18 4.41
N ALA A 62 2.44 -2.19 5.54
CA ALA A 62 2.02 -2.91 6.74
C ALA A 62 0.69 -2.36 7.32
N LEU A 63 0.52 -1.04 7.35
CA LEU A 63 -0.73 -0.41 7.77
C LEU A 63 -1.89 -0.76 6.83
N ALA A 64 -1.65 -0.74 5.52
CA ALA A 64 -2.65 -1.11 4.53
C ALA A 64 -3.10 -2.56 4.71
N ALA A 65 -2.16 -3.50 4.84
CA ALA A 65 -2.47 -4.91 5.09
C ALA A 65 -3.22 -5.12 6.41
N ALA A 66 -2.79 -4.47 7.49
CA ALA A 66 -3.46 -4.53 8.80
C ALA A 66 -4.86 -3.88 8.80
N SER A 67 -5.16 -3.04 7.81
CA SER A 67 -6.48 -2.43 7.65
C SER A 67 -7.50 -3.37 7.00
N GLN A 68 -7.05 -4.45 6.34
CA GLN A 68 -7.94 -5.49 5.81
C GLN A 68 -8.50 -6.41 6.91
N SER A 69 -7.78 -6.56 8.03
CA SER A 69 -8.19 -7.38 9.18
C SER A 69 -7.96 -6.57 10.45
N SER A 70 -9.04 -5.94 10.93
CA SER A 70 -9.08 -4.90 11.97
C SER A 70 -8.31 -5.20 13.27
N THR A 71 -7.91 -6.45 13.51
CA THR A 71 -7.17 -6.94 14.67
C THR A 71 -5.83 -6.24 14.91
N CYS A 72 -5.11 -5.82 13.85
CA CYS A 72 -3.76 -5.26 13.99
C CYS A 72 -3.61 -3.78 13.58
N ARG A 73 -4.71 -3.14 13.12
CA ARG A 73 -4.67 -1.80 12.54
C ARG A 73 -4.07 -0.74 13.47
N SER A 74 -4.46 -0.74 14.75
CA SER A 74 -3.99 0.25 15.72
C SER A 74 -2.49 0.14 16.02
N VAL A 75 -1.94 -1.08 16.02
CA VAL A 75 -0.51 -1.35 16.24
C VAL A 75 0.30 -0.83 15.06
N GLU A 76 -0.10 -1.16 13.84
CA GLU A 76 0.60 -0.71 12.64
C GLU A 76 0.45 0.80 12.41
N ARG A 77 -0.69 1.40 12.76
CA ARG A 77 -0.86 2.87 12.74
C ARG A 77 0.17 3.55 13.64
N ASN A 78 0.32 3.10 14.89
CA ASN A 78 1.31 3.65 15.80
C ASN A 78 2.74 3.50 15.27
N ARG A 79 3.06 2.38 14.62
CA ARG A 79 4.37 2.15 13.99
C ARG A 79 4.60 3.07 12.80
N ALA A 80 3.58 3.33 11.99
CA ALA A 80 3.64 4.27 10.87
C ALA A 80 3.89 5.71 11.35
N LEU A 81 3.17 6.16 12.39
CA LEU A 81 3.40 7.48 12.99
C LEU A 81 4.83 7.64 13.53
N ARG A 82 5.35 6.61 14.22
CA ARG A 82 6.74 6.60 14.72
C ARG A 82 7.78 6.61 13.60
N ALA A 83 7.44 6.13 12.41
CA ALA A 83 8.30 6.19 11.22
C ALA A 83 8.17 7.52 10.46
N GLY A 84 7.38 8.46 10.96
CA GLY A 84 7.24 9.80 10.37
C GLY A 84 6.14 9.92 9.32
N LEU A 85 5.25 8.93 9.17
CA LEU A 85 4.05 9.13 8.37
C LEU A 85 3.11 10.09 9.12
N PRO A 86 2.59 11.14 8.47
CA PRO A 86 1.64 12.04 9.11
C PRO A 86 0.28 11.35 9.29
N GLU A 87 -0.45 11.75 10.35
CA GLU A 87 -1.77 11.23 10.70
C GLU A 87 -2.76 11.22 9.53
N ARG A 88 -2.69 12.27 8.70
CA ARG A 88 -3.48 12.41 7.47
C ARG A 88 -3.20 11.28 6.48
N VAL A 89 -1.93 10.99 6.20
CA VAL A 89 -1.53 9.93 5.27
C VAL A 89 -1.93 8.56 5.83
N CYS A 90 -1.76 8.32 7.14
CA CYS A 90 -2.24 7.09 7.76
C CYS A 90 -3.75 6.87 7.55
N ARG A 91 -4.56 7.92 7.71
CA ARG A 91 -6.01 7.88 7.43
C ARG A 91 -6.31 7.58 5.96
N GLU A 92 -5.61 8.25 5.04
CA GLU A 92 -5.80 8.03 3.60
C GLU A 92 -5.43 6.59 3.18
N ILE A 93 -4.39 6.00 3.79
CA ILE A 93 -4.00 4.60 3.60
C ILE A 93 -5.07 3.64 4.09
N GLU A 94 -5.62 3.86 5.29
CA GLU A 94 -6.69 3.02 5.83
C GLU A 94 -7.94 3.06 4.95
N GLN A 95 -8.37 4.25 4.53
CA GLN A 95 -9.49 4.42 3.60
C GLN A 95 -9.23 3.79 2.23
N LEU A 96 -7.99 3.85 1.73
CA LEU A 96 -7.59 3.15 0.53
C LEU A 96 -7.74 1.65 0.74
N ALA A 97 -7.21 1.08 1.82
CA ALA A 97 -7.28 -0.35 2.11
C ALA A 97 -8.70 -0.88 2.30
N GLU A 98 -9.59 -0.11 2.93
CA GLU A 98 -11.01 -0.47 3.09
C GLU A 98 -11.73 -0.64 1.75
N ARG A 99 -11.29 0.04 0.68
CA ARG A 99 -11.84 -0.15 -0.68
C ARG A 99 -11.39 -1.44 -1.36
N PHE A 100 -10.28 -2.01 -0.91
CA PHE A 100 -9.73 -3.27 -1.40
C PHE A 100 -10.11 -4.47 -0.53
N ALA A 101 -10.63 -4.24 0.68
CA ALA A 101 -11.18 -5.31 1.48
C ALA A 101 -12.23 -6.06 0.65
N PRO A 102 -12.14 -7.40 0.53
CA PRO A 102 -13.18 -8.15 -0.16
C PRO A 102 -14.50 -7.77 0.50
N LEU A 103 -15.48 -7.37 -0.32
CA LEU A 103 -16.85 -7.23 0.13
C LEU A 103 -17.17 -8.54 0.82
N SER A 104 -17.17 -8.54 2.16
CA SER A 104 -17.46 -9.72 2.95
C SER A 104 -18.75 -10.28 2.40
N SER A 105 -18.66 -11.44 1.73
CA SER A 105 -19.83 -12.21 1.32
C SER A 105 -20.71 -12.30 2.55
N LYS A 106 -21.85 -11.61 2.50
CA LYS A 106 -22.96 -11.96 3.37
C LYS A 106 -23.47 -13.29 2.82
N GLU A 107 -22.92 -14.38 3.32
CA GLU A 107 -23.56 -15.70 3.29
C GLU A 107 -23.92 -16.09 4.73
#